data_AF-A0A7W3LJ94-F1
#
_entry.id   AF-A0A7W3LJ94-F1
#
_cell.length_a   1.000
_cell.length_b   1.000
_cell.length_c   1.000
_cell.angle_alpha   90.00
_cell.angle_beta   90.00
_cell.angle_gamma   90.00
#
_symmetry.space_group_name_H-M   'P 1'
#
loop_
_entity.id
_entity.type
_entity.pdbx_description
1 polymer ?
#
loop_
_entity_poly.entity_id
_entity_poly.type
_entity_poly.pdbx_seq_one_letter_code
_entity_poly.pdbx_strand_id
1 'polypeptide(L)'
;MKGTTMEPTSRKRKAEALREESRRRAAERQRRRDDIIRATIDQEMAPRWASRAGRRRLVGLAAGLLALPWAAVVVCWHLAPSDTAMWATFGLCLAAALGFTLLASPLMKVTRGVAGAPDRLLDERQITERLRAQALAHRATLTLLLAAAVLVSTTVPDEGDVATLPSAVFAVFSIALLATVAALPMLIAAWRMPDPLPDDED
;
A
#
# COMPACT_ATOMS: atom_id res chain seq x y z
N MET A 1 -12.87 -57.79 -23.00
CA MET A 1 -12.50 -56.36 -22.91
C MET A 1 -13.07 -55.63 -24.13
N LYS A 2 -14.25 -55.00 -24.01
CA LYS A 2 -14.93 -54.31 -25.12
C LYS A 2 -14.63 -52.81 -24.99
N GLY A 3 -13.66 -52.34 -25.76
CA GLY A 3 -13.28 -50.93 -25.79
C GLY A 3 -14.37 -50.13 -26.50
N THR A 4 -15.13 -49.36 -25.73
CA THR A 4 -16.12 -48.42 -26.27
C THR A 4 -15.37 -47.28 -26.95
N THR A 5 -15.14 -47.41 -28.26
CA THR A 5 -14.66 -46.33 -29.13
C THR A 5 -15.74 -45.25 -29.20
N MET A 6 -15.70 -44.32 -28.24
CA MET A 6 -16.55 -43.13 -28.28
C MET A 6 -16.29 -42.33 -29.55
N GLU A 7 -17.37 -42.07 -30.29
CA GLU A 7 -17.45 -41.29 -31.51
C GLU A 7 -16.79 -39.89 -31.36
N PRO A 8 -16.00 -39.42 -32.34
CA PRO A 8 -15.20 -38.18 -32.24
C PRO A 8 -16.03 -36.91 -31.97
N THR A 9 -17.32 -36.92 -32.32
CA THR A 9 -18.29 -35.85 -32.09
C THR A 9 -18.65 -35.69 -30.61
N SER A 10 -18.75 -36.80 -29.87
CA SER A 10 -19.05 -36.80 -28.42
C SER A 10 -17.91 -36.20 -27.59
N ARG A 11 -16.66 -36.47 -27.96
CA ARG A 11 -15.48 -35.91 -27.27
C ARG A 11 -15.39 -34.39 -27.39
N LYS A 12 -15.69 -33.83 -28.56
CA LYS A 12 -15.70 -32.37 -28.77
C LYS A 12 -16.79 -31.68 -27.94
N ARG A 13 -18.01 -32.21 -27.97
CA ARG A 13 -19.12 -31.67 -27.16
C ARG A 13 -18.83 -31.73 -25.67
N LYS A 14 -18.22 -32.81 -25.17
CA LYS A 14 -17.83 -32.93 -23.76
C LYS A 14 -16.73 -31.92 -23.38
N ALA A 15 -15.78 -31.67 -24.26
CA ALA A 15 -14.74 -30.67 -24.04
C ALA A 15 -15.29 -29.23 -24.04
N GLU A 16 -16.25 -28.93 -24.91
CA GLU A 16 -16.94 -27.63 -24.95
C GLU A 16 -17.79 -27.41 -23.69
N ALA A 17 -18.55 -28.43 -23.25
CA ALA A 17 -19.32 -28.37 -22.02
C ALA A 17 -18.42 -28.11 -20.78
N LEU A 18 -17.25 -28.76 -20.70
CA LEU A 18 -16.28 -28.52 -19.61
C LEU A 18 -15.68 -27.10 -19.67
N ARG A 19 -15.46 -26.54 -20.87
CA ARG A 19 -14.99 -25.16 -21.04
C ARG A 19 -16.05 -24.14 -20.64
N GLU A 20 -17.31 -24.38 -20.96
CA GLU A 20 -18.42 -23.54 -20.52
C GLU A 20 -18.61 -23.61 -19.01
N GLU A 21 -18.56 -24.80 -18.43
CA GLU A 21 -18.71 -24.98 -16.99
C GLU A 21 -17.56 -24.33 -16.21
N SER A 22 -16.32 -24.44 -16.69
CA SER A 22 -15.17 -23.75 -16.08
C SER A 22 -15.29 -22.23 -16.20
N ARG A 23 -15.78 -21.70 -17.32
CA ARG A 23 -16.07 -20.25 -17.49
C ARG A 23 -17.18 -19.79 -16.53
N ARG A 24 -18.26 -20.57 -16.39
CA ARG A 24 -19.36 -20.26 -15.44
C ARG A 24 -18.84 -20.24 -14.00
N ARG A 25 -18.11 -21.27 -13.58
CA ARG A 25 -17.50 -21.35 -12.24
C ARG A 25 -16.50 -20.21 -11.99
N ALA A 26 -15.72 -19.81 -13.00
CA ALA A 26 -14.82 -18.66 -12.90
C ALA A 26 -15.60 -17.35 -12.73
N ALA A 27 -16.67 -17.15 -13.50
CA ALA A 27 -17.54 -15.98 -13.39
C ALA A 27 -18.25 -15.90 -12.04
N GLU A 28 -18.75 -17.01 -11.50
CA GLU A 28 -19.37 -17.06 -10.18
C GLU A 28 -18.36 -16.75 -9.06
N ARG A 29 -17.16 -17.33 -9.12
CA ARG A 29 -16.07 -16.99 -8.18
C ARG A 29 -15.72 -15.51 -8.24
N GLN A 30 -15.75 -14.93 -9.43
CA GLN A 30 -15.47 -13.51 -9.63
C GLN A 30 -16.58 -12.62 -9.06
N ARG A 31 -17.86 -12.95 -9.31
CA ARG A 31 -19.00 -12.25 -8.69
C ARG A 31 -18.96 -12.29 -7.17
N ARG A 32 -18.74 -13.47 -6.59
CA ARG A 32 -18.63 -13.64 -5.13
C ARG A 32 -17.48 -12.81 -4.53
N ARG A 33 -16.36 -12.71 -5.24
CA ARG A 33 -15.25 -11.82 -4.85
C ARG A 33 -15.64 -10.35 -4.91
N ASP A 34 -16.30 -9.94 -5.99
CA ASP A 34 -16.74 -8.56 -6.19
C ASP A 34 -17.79 -8.15 -5.13
N ASP A 35 -18.68 -9.06 -4.74
CA ASP A 35 -19.68 -8.84 -3.68
C ASP A 35 -19.02 -8.67 -2.30
N ILE A 36 -18.01 -9.49 -1.97
CA ILE A 36 -17.24 -9.34 -0.73
C ILE A 36 -16.50 -7.99 -0.70
N ILE A 37 -15.93 -7.58 -1.83
CA ILE A 37 -15.23 -6.29 -1.95
C ILE A 37 -16.24 -5.14 -1.78
N ARG A 38 -17.40 -5.19 -2.44
CA ARG A 38 -18.47 -4.20 -2.27
C ARG A 38 -18.94 -4.11 -0.82
N ALA A 39 -19.21 -5.24 -0.17
CA ALA A 39 -19.57 -5.26 1.25
C ALA A 39 -18.48 -4.67 2.17
N THR A 40 -17.21 -4.69 1.74
CA THR A 40 -16.10 -4.06 2.48
C THR A 40 -16.00 -2.56 2.22
N ILE A 41 -16.38 -2.11 1.02
CA ILE A 41 -16.46 -0.68 0.65
C ILE A 41 -17.66 -0.01 1.33
N ASP A 42 -18.79 -0.72 1.36
CA ASP A 42 -20.07 -0.28 1.93
C ASP A 42 -20.12 -0.47 3.46
N GLN A 43 -19.09 -1.04 4.08
CA GLN A 43 -18.99 -1.07 5.54
C GLN A 43 -18.94 0.36 6.08
N GLU A 44 -19.96 0.72 6.85
CA GLU A 44 -20.05 2.00 7.55
C GLU A 44 -18.73 2.30 8.26
N MET A 45 -18.17 3.48 7.96
CA MET A 45 -16.96 3.96 8.62
C MET A 45 -17.25 4.03 10.12
N ALA A 46 -16.45 3.31 10.92
CA ALA A 46 -16.63 3.33 12.37
C ALA A 46 -16.70 4.79 12.86
N PRO A 47 -17.67 5.14 13.73
CA PRO A 47 -18.03 6.53 14.04
C PRO A 47 -16.83 7.36 14.54
N ARG A 48 -15.85 6.72 15.19
CA ARG A 48 -14.59 7.36 15.61
C ARG A 48 -13.72 7.93 14.48
N TRP A 49 -13.88 7.46 13.25
CA TRP A 49 -13.13 7.90 12.06
C TRP A 49 -14.03 8.52 10.98
N ALA A 50 -15.34 8.62 11.25
CA ALA A 50 -16.29 9.33 10.42
C ALA A 50 -16.00 10.83 10.37
N SER A 51 -15.42 11.40 11.44
CA SER A 51 -15.06 12.82 11.50
C SER A 51 -13.71 13.14 10.85
N ARG A 52 -13.60 14.35 10.27
CA ARG A 52 -12.35 14.91 9.73
C ARG A 52 -11.20 14.90 10.74
N ALA A 53 -11.49 15.14 12.03
CA ALA A 53 -10.49 15.13 13.09
C ALA A 53 -9.94 13.72 13.36
N GLY A 54 -10.81 12.70 13.37
CA GLY A 54 -10.42 11.30 13.50
C GLY A 54 -9.52 10.84 12.34
N ARG A 55 -9.86 11.21 11.11
CA ARG A 55 -9.03 10.91 9.92
C ARG A 55 -7.67 11.58 9.96
N ARG A 56 -7.60 12.88 10.34
CA ARG A 56 -6.32 13.60 10.46
C ARG A 56 -5.41 13.01 11.53
N ARG A 57 -5.95 12.57 12.67
CA ARG A 57 -5.17 11.85 13.70
C ARG A 57 -4.61 10.53 13.16
N LEU A 58 -5.38 9.79 12.38
CA LEU A 58 -4.93 8.55 11.75
C LEU A 58 -3.78 8.80 10.76
N VAL A 59 -3.90 9.84 9.92
CA VAL A 59 -2.81 10.27 9.02
C VAL A 59 -1.59 10.71 9.82
N GLY A 60 -1.77 11.45 10.91
CA GLY A 60 -0.68 11.87 11.79
C GLY A 60 0.05 10.68 12.43
N LEU A 61 -0.69 9.68 12.92
CA LEU A 61 -0.11 8.45 13.46
C LEU A 61 0.66 7.66 12.41
N ALA A 62 0.10 7.52 11.20
CA ALA A 62 0.78 6.83 10.10
C ALA A 62 2.03 7.60 9.63
N ALA A 63 1.99 8.93 9.60
CA ALA A 63 3.16 9.77 9.32
C ALA A 63 4.24 9.64 10.42
N GLY A 64 3.83 9.57 11.69
CA GLY A 64 4.74 9.34 12.81
C GLY A 64 5.42 7.97 12.74
N LEU A 65 4.68 6.92 12.40
CA LEU A 65 5.23 5.58 12.16
C LEU A 65 6.19 5.57 10.96
N LEU A 66 5.90 6.35 9.92
CA LEU A 66 6.77 6.49 8.76
C LEU A 66 8.07 7.24 9.07
N ALA A 67 8.11 8.05 10.13
CA ALA A 67 9.33 8.71 10.58
C ALA A 67 10.31 7.75 11.28
N LEU A 68 9.86 6.60 11.81
CA LEU A 68 10.71 5.66 12.54
C LEU A 68 11.83 5.04 11.67
N PRO A 69 11.58 4.58 10.43
CA PRO A 69 12.65 4.15 9.52
C PRO A 69 13.67 5.25 9.22
N TRP A 70 13.24 6.52 9.11
CA TRP A 70 14.14 7.65 8.92
C TRP A 70 15.01 7.91 10.14
N ALA A 71 14.45 7.78 11.35
CA ALA A 71 15.24 7.83 12.59
C ALA A 71 16.28 6.70 12.62
N ALA A 72 15.94 5.50 12.12
CA ALA A 72 16.87 4.39 12.04
C ALA A 72 18.05 4.66 11.08
N VAL A 73 17.82 5.40 9.98
CA VAL A 73 18.91 5.88 9.10
C VAL A 73 19.88 6.79 9.87
N VAL A 74 19.35 7.74 10.64
CA VAL A 74 20.16 8.67 11.45
C VAL A 74 20.96 7.92 12.51
N VAL A 75 20.35 6.92 13.17
CA VAL A 75 21.05 6.04 14.12
C VAL A 75 22.18 5.28 13.44
N CYS A 76 21.93 4.67 12.28
CA CYS A 76 22.97 3.97 11.52
C CYS A 76 24.10 4.90 11.07
N TRP A 77 23.81 6.17 10.78
CA TRP A 77 24.82 7.15 10.38
C TRP A 77 25.75 7.56 11.53
N HIS A 78 25.19 7.83 12.72
CA HIS A 78 25.96 8.37 13.85
C HIS A 78 26.56 7.32 14.79
N LEU A 79 26.00 6.12 14.86
CA LEU A 79 26.41 5.09 15.83
C LEU A 79 27.16 3.90 15.20
N ALA A 80 27.57 3.98 13.93
CA ALA A 80 28.29 2.88 13.28
C ALA A 80 29.75 2.73 13.76
N PRO A 81 30.28 1.49 13.96
CA PRO A 81 29.60 0.22 14.23
C PRO A 81 29.53 -0.05 15.75
N SER A 82 28.31 -0.15 16.30
CA SER A 82 28.05 -0.53 17.70
C SER A 82 26.87 -1.48 17.77
N ASP A 83 26.93 -2.50 18.64
CA ASP A 83 25.81 -3.42 18.91
C ASP A 83 24.53 -2.68 19.31
N THR A 84 24.68 -1.53 19.98
CA THR A 84 23.56 -0.64 20.35
C THR A 84 22.84 -0.09 19.12
N ALA A 85 23.59 0.29 18.09
CA ALA A 85 23.05 0.80 16.83
C ALA A 85 22.20 -0.28 16.13
N MET A 86 22.68 -1.53 16.14
CA MET A 86 21.98 -2.66 15.54
C MET A 86 20.62 -2.89 16.22
N TRP A 87 20.59 -3.02 17.55
CA TRP A 87 19.35 -3.26 18.29
C TRP A 87 18.36 -2.09 18.15
N ALA A 88 18.84 -0.84 18.19
CA ALA A 88 18.01 0.34 18.00
C ALA A 88 17.38 0.38 16.61
N THR A 89 18.15 0.14 15.55
CA THR A 89 17.67 0.09 14.16
C THR A 89 16.64 -1.01 13.96
N PHE A 90 16.90 -2.23 14.45
CA PHE A 90 15.92 -3.32 14.37
C PHE A 90 14.64 -3.00 15.14
N GLY A 91 14.74 -2.43 16.34
CA GLY A 91 13.60 -2.03 17.15
C GLY A 91 12.72 -0.98 16.45
N LEU A 92 13.34 0.06 15.88
CA LEU A 92 12.63 1.11 15.14
C LEU A 92 11.94 0.57 13.88
N CYS A 93 12.63 -0.24 13.09
CA CYS A 93 12.06 -0.86 11.89
C CYS A 93 10.91 -1.83 12.24
N LEU A 94 11.06 -2.62 13.31
CA LEU A 94 10.02 -3.55 13.75
C LEU A 94 8.79 -2.80 14.28
N ALA A 95 8.98 -1.75 15.08
CA ALA A 95 7.91 -0.90 15.56
C ALA A 95 7.15 -0.23 14.41
N ALA A 96 7.88 0.25 13.40
CA ALA A 96 7.29 0.81 12.18
C ALA A 96 6.44 -0.24 11.44
N ALA A 97 7.00 -1.44 11.22
CA ALA A 97 6.32 -2.53 10.52
C ALA A 97 5.04 -2.95 11.25
N LEU A 98 5.11 -3.19 12.55
CA LEU A 98 3.96 -3.58 13.37
C LEU A 98 2.91 -2.46 13.39
N GLY A 99 3.33 -1.21 13.59
CA GLY A 99 2.42 -0.07 13.55
C GLY A 99 1.70 0.06 12.20
N PHE A 100 2.42 -0.09 11.09
CA PHE A 100 1.82 -0.08 9.76
C PHE A 100 0.84 -1.23 9.54
N THR A 101 1.14 -2.45 10.00
CA THR A 101 0.18 -3.58 9.89
C THR A 101 -1.11 -3.31 10.66
N LEU A 102 -1.02 -2.68 11.83
CA LEU A 102 -2.18 -2.32 12.65
C LEU A 102 -2.96 -1.14 12.04
N LEU A 103 -2.27 -0.18 11.42
CA LEU A 103 -2.90 0.98 10.78
C LEU A 103 -3.40 0.70 9.36
N ALA A 104 -2.95 -0.35 8.69
CA ALA A 104 -3.39 -0.71 7.36
C ALA A 104 -4.90 -0.97 7.31
N SER A 105 -5.44 -1.75 8.25
CA SER A 105 -6.88 -2.05 8.31
C SER A 105 -7.77 -0.80 8.46
N PRO A 106 -7.53 0.12 9.42
CA PRO A 106 -8.33 1.34 9.52
C PRO A 106 -8.09 2.30 8.36
N LEU A 107 -6.88 2.40 7.80
CA LEU A 107 -6.66 3.20 6.59
C LEU A 107 -7.47 2.67 5.40
N MET A 108 -7.52 1.36 5.20
CA MET A 108 -8.32 0.73 4.14
C MET A 108 -9.81 1.03 4.30
N LYS A 109 -10.32 0.98 5.54
CA LYS A 109 -11.72 1.31 5.85
C LYS A 109 -12.02 2.80 5.64
N VAL A 110 -11.14 3.69 6.10
CA VAL A 110 -11.31 5.15 5.97
C VAL A 110 -11.22 5.60 4.52
N THR A 111 -10.39 4.95 3.72
CA THR A 111 -10.30 5.21 2.27
C THR A 111 -11.40 4.51 1.47
N ARG A 112 -12.40 3.90 2.14
CA ARG A 112 -13.51 3.12 1.55
C ARG A 112 -13.04 2.10 0.51
N GLY A 113 -11.87 1.52 0.70
CA GLY A 113 -11.29 0.61 -0.28
C GLY A 113 -10.97 1.22 -1.65
N VAL A 114 -11.05 2.55 -1.86
CA VAL A 114 -10.75 3.20 -3.15
C VAL A 114 -9.32 2.93 -3.62
N ALA A 115 -8.39 2.70 -2.67
CA ALA A 115 -7.02 2.30 -2.96
C ALA A 115 -6.86 0.82 -3.38
N GLY A 116 -7.82 -0.06 -3.05
CA GLY A 116 -7.73 -1.51 -3.27
C GLY A 116 -8.86 -2.13 -4.11
N ALA A 117 -9.90 -1.35 -4.43
CA ALA A 117 -11.03 -1.82 -5.24
C ALA A 117 -10.61 -1.93 -6.71
N PRO A 118 -10.97 -3.02 -7.39
CA PRO A 118 -10.71 -3.17 -8.82
C PRO A 118 -11.49 -2.13 -9.62
N ASP A 119 -10.87 -1.58 -10.67
CA ASP A 119 -11.39 -0.45 -11.48
C ASP A 119 -12.82 -0.65 -11.98
N ARG A 120 -13.23 -1.89 -12.23
CA ARG A 120 -14.59 -2.26 -12.65
C ARG A 120 -15.68 -1.99 -11.60
N LEU A 121 -15.31 -1.75 -10.34
CA LEU A 121 -16.23 -1.47 -9.23
C LEU A 121 -16.21 0.01 -8.81
N LEU A 122 -15.31 0.81 -9.38
CA LEU A 122 -15.12 2.23 -9.08
C LEU A 122 -15.82 3.07 -10.15
N ASP A 123 -16.48 4.15 -9.72
CA ASP A 123 -17.02 5.15 -10.64
C ASP A 123 -15.88 5.95 -11.30
N GLU A 124 -16.12 6.54 -12.48
CA GLU A 124 -15.11 7.28 -13.26
C GLU A 124 -14.47 8.43 -12.44
N ARG A 125 -15.28 9.03 -11.56
CA ARG A 125 -14.83 10.07 -10.62
C ARG A 125 -13.84 9.52 -9.58
N GLN A 126 -14.10 8.34 -9.04
CA GLN A 126 -13.24 7.69 -8.03
C GLN A 126 -11.92 7.21 -8.66
N ILE A 127 -11.95 6.71 -9.89
CA ILE A 127 -10.75 6.33 -10.66
C ILE A 127 -9.86 7.56 -10.88
N THR A 128 -10.45 8.69 -11.29
CA THR A 128 -9.72 9.94 -11.53
C THR A 128 -9.08 10.48 -10.24
N GLU A 129 -9.79 10.38 -9.11
CA GLU A 129 -9.27 10.81 -7.81
C GLU A 129 -8.12 9.92 -7.32
N ARG A 130 -8.21 8.60 -7.52
CA ARG A 130 -7.11 7.65 -7.26
C ARG A 130 -5.89 7.97 -8.12
N LEU A 131 -6.08 8.18 -9.43
CA LEU A 131 -4.99 8.53 -10.34
C LEU A 131 -4.33 9.86 -9.96
N ARG A 132 -5.10 10.87 -9.52
CA ARG A 132 -4.55 12.12 -9.00
C ARG A 132 -3.75 11.91 -7.72
N ALA A 133 -4.23 11.09 -6.79
CA ALA A 133 -3.49 10.75 -5.57
C ALA A 133 -2.19 9.99 -5.90
N GLN A 134 -2.23 9.04 -6.83
CA GLN A 134 -1.05 8.32 -7.31
C GLN A 134 -0.04 9.24 -8.02
N ALA A 135 -0.52 10.15 -8.88
CA ALA A 135 0.34 11.12 -9.56
C ALA A 135 1.00 12.08 -8.57
N LEU A 136 0.26 12.56 -7.56
CA LEU A 136 0.82 13.40 -6.51
C LEU A 136 1.86 12.63 -5.67
N ALA A 137 1.56 11.38 -5.34
CA ALA A 137 2.48 10.51 -4.61
C ALA A 137 3.76 10.22 -5.39
N HIS A 138 3.64 10.02 -6.70
CA HIS A 138 4.79 9.83 -7.58
C HIS A 138 5.66 11.09 -7.65
N ARG A 139 5.05 12.28 -7.77
CA ARG A 139 5.79 13.55 -7.74
C ARG A 139 6.51 13.76 -6.41
N ALA A 140 5.84 13.52 -5.29
CA ALA A 140 6.46 13.64 -3.97
C ALA A 140 7.58 12.59 -3.76
N THR A 141 7.41 11.38 -4.31
CA THR A 141 8.46 10.35 -4.35
C THR A 141 9.69 10.83 -5.12
N LEU A 142 9.50 11.43 -6.30
CA LEU A 142 10.60 11.99 -7.09
C LEU A 142 11.30 13.13 -6.36
N THR A 143 10.55 14.01 -5.70
CA THR A 143 11.12 15.08 -4.88
C THR A 143 11.95 14.52 -3.72
N LEU A 144 11.46 13.48 -3.05
CA LEU A 144 12.16 12.82 -1.95
C LEU A 144 13.45 12.12 -2.43
N LEU A 145 13.38 11.41 -3.56
CA LEU A 145 14.53 10.80 -4.21
C LEU A 145 15.59 11.84 -4.59
N LEU A 146 15.16 12.97 -5.16
CA LEU A 146 16.06 14.07 -5.50
C LEU A 146 16.70 14.67 -4.24
N ALA A 147 15.91 14.94 -3.21
CA ALA A 147 16.42 15.47 -1.94
C ALA A 147 17.43 14.52 -1.30
N ALA A 148 17.15 13.21 -1.32
CA ALA A 148 18.07 12.19 -0.85
C ALA A 148 19.36 12.13 -1.67
N ALA A 149 19.27 12.19 -3.01
CA ALA A 149 20.44 12.22 -3.87
C ALA A 149 21.31 13.45 -3.57
N VAL A 150 20.71 14.63 -3.42
CA VAL A 150 21.42 15.87 -3.03
C VAL A 150 22.06 15.72 -1.65
N LEU A 151 21.35 15.16 -0.68
CA LEU A 151 21.87 14.95 0.67
C LEU A 151 23.09 14.02 0.65
N VAL A 152 23.01 12.88 -0.04
CA VAL A 152 24.15 11.96 -0.18
C VAL A 152 25.31 12.66 -0.90
N SER A 153 25.08 13.35 -2.01
CA SER A 153 26.13 14.06 -2.75
C SER A 153 26.80 15.20 -1.97
N THR A 154 26.11 15.79 -0.99
CA THR A 154 26.67 16.90 -0.18
C THR A 154 27.31 16.44 1.13
N THR A 155 26.92 15.27 1.65
CA THR A 155 27.40 14.76 2.94
C THR A 155 28.53 13.75 2.82
N VAL A 156 28.70 13.15 1.64
CA VAL A 156 29.80 12.23 1.36
C VAL A 156 31.02 13.04 0.92
N PRO A 157 32.15 12.97 1.65
CA PRO A 157 33.37 13.68 1.28
C PRO A 157 33.89 13.24 -0.09
N ASP A 158 34.35 14.20 -0.89
CA ASP A 158 34.99 13.99 -2.20
C ASP A 158 36.47 13.57 -2.02
N GLU A 159 36.72 12.67 -1.08
CA GLU A 159 38.03 12.06 -0.92
C GLU A 159 38.18 11.04 -2.05
N GLY A 160 39.24 11.15 -2.85
CA GLY A 160 39.47 10.33 -4.06
C GLY A 160 39.60 8.82 -3.84
N ASP A 161 39.28 8.32 -2.64
CA ASP A 161 39.09 6.91 -2.32
C ASP A 161 37.58 6.62 -2.24
N VAL A 162 37.15 5.53 -2.86
CA VAL A 162 35.75 5.13 -3.01
C VAL A 162 34.98 5.39 -1.72
N ALA A 163 34.17 6.45 -1.68
CA ALA A 163 33.46 6.82 -0.47
C ALA A 163 32.52 5.68 -0.06
N THR A 164 32.93 4.92 0.94
CA THR A 164 32.26 3.68 1.32
C THR A 164 31.13 4.03 2.26
N LEU A 165 29.94 4.25 1.69
CA LEU A 165 28.72 4.26 2.49
C LEU A 165 28.61 2.92 3.22
N PRO A 166 28.46 2.88 4.55
CA PRO A 166 28.20 1.63 5.26
C PRO A 166 26.96 0.97 4.65
N SER A 167 27.10 -0.29 4.24
CA SER A 167 26.03 -1.04 3.55
C SER A 167 24.72 -1.08 4.35
N ALA A 168 24.80 -1.06 5.68
CA ALA A 168 23.66 -0.97 6.58
C ALA A 168 22.88 0.35 6.42
N VAL A 169 23.56 1.49 6.30
CA VAL A 169 22.92 2.80 6.08
C VAL A 169 22.14 2.77 4.77
N PHE A 170 22.76 2.27 3.69
CA PHE A 170 22.12 2.17 2.38
C PHE A 170 20.87 1.26 2.41
N ALA A 171 20.96 0.10 3.07
CA ALA A 171 19.84 -0.83 3.20
C ALA A 171 18.66 -0.22 3.97
N VAL A 172 18.93 0.38 5.14
CA VAL A 172 17.88 1.01 5.98
C VAL A 172 17.28 2.22 5.27
N PHE A 173 18.10 3.02 4.58
CA PHE A 173 17.65 4.14 3.76
C PHE A 173 16.71 3.68 2.64
N SER A 174 17.08 2.61 1.92
CA SER A 174 16.27 2.04 0.84
C SER A 174 14.91 1.54 1.35
N ILE A 175 14.88 0.92 2.53
CA ILE A 175 13.65 0.47 3.18
C ILE A 175 12.77 1.66 3.58
N ALA A 176 13.35 2.67 4.22
CA ALA A 176 12.64 3.90 4.61
C ALA A 176 12.02 4.60 3.40
N LEU A 177 12.77 4.67 2.31
CA LEU A 177 12.30 5.23 1.05
C LEU A 177 11.15 4.40 0.47
N LEU A 178 11.32 3.09 0.32
CA LEU A 178 10.30 2.21 -0.24
C LEU A 178 8.99 2.27 0.56
N ALA A 179 9.09 2.24 1.90
CA ALA A 179 7.94 2.40 2.78
C ALA A 179 7.24 3.75 2.58
N THR A 180 8.01 4.82 2.39
CA THR A 180 7.48 6.17 2.15
C THR A 180 6.72 6.23 0.83
N VAL A 181 7.29 5.69 -0.24
CA VAL A 181 6.66 5.63 -1.57
C VAL A 181 5.35 4.83 -1.53
N ALA A 182 5.35 3.70 -0.83
CA ALA A 182 4.16 2.85 -0.73
C ALA A 182 3.05 3.48 0.10
N ALA A 183 3.38 4.20 1.18
CA ALA A 183 2.39 4.78 2.10
C ALA A 183 1.80 6.12 1.59
N LEU A 184 2.57 6.88 0.79
CA LEU A 184 2.21 8.24 0.38
C LEU A 184 0.85 8.39 -0.31
N PRO A 185 0.47 7.55 -1.31
CA PRO A 185 -0.82 7.68 -1.99
C PRO A 185 -2.00 7.52 -1.01
N MET A 186 -1.87 6.57 -0.07
CA MET A 186 -2.90 6.30 0.93
C MET A 186 -3.03 7.46 1.92
N LEU A 187 -1.92 8.05 2.35
CA LEU A 187 -1.91 9.23 3.24
C LEU A 187 -2.54 10.45 2.57
N ILE A 188 -2.20 10.71 1.31
CA ILE A 188 -2.78 11.82 0.53
C ILE A 188 -4.29 11.60 0.34
N ALA A 189 -4.69 10.39 -0.04
CA ALA A 189 -6.11 10.06 -0.23
C ALA A 189 -6.89 10.24 1.08
N ALA A 190 -6.39 9.70 2.20
CA ALA A 190 -7.02 9.84 3.51
C ALA A 190 -7.09 11.29 3.99
N TRP A 191 -6.08 12.12 3.66
CA TRP A 191 -6.06 13.53 4.04
C TRP A 191 -7.05 14.39 3.22
N ARG A 192 -7.27 14.05 1.95
CA ARG A 192 -8.10 14.82 1.01
C ARG A 192 -9.58 14.45 1.04
N MET A 193 -9.95 13.32 1.65
CA MET A 193 -11.32 12.82 1.61
C MET A 193 -12.33 13.81 2.26
N PRO A 194 -13.34 14.29 1.51
CA PRO A 194 -14.38 15.18 2.04
C PRO A 194 -15.13 14.57 3.22
N ASP A 195 -15.74 15.40 4.07
CA ASP A 195 -16.65 14.87 5.10
C ASP A 195 -17.89 14.26 4.44
N PRO A 196 -18.42 13.13 4.96
CA PRO A 196 -19.78 12.75 4.61
C PRO A 196 -20.70 13.92 4.99
N LEU A 197 -21.66 14.25 4.11
CA LEU A 197 -22.70 15.20 4.48
C LEU A 197 -23.36 14.69 5.77
N PRO A 198 -23.72 15.58 6.72
CA PRO A 198 -24.57 15.15 7.83
C PRO A 198 -25.78 14.47 7.22
N ASP A 199 -26.13 13.28 7.71
CA ASP A 199 -27.43 12.71 7.40
C ASP A 199 -28.44 13.75 7.88
N ASP A 200 -29.26 14.27 6.96
CA ASP A 200 -30.36 15.15 7.31
C ASP A 200 -31.29 14.33 8.20
N GLU A 201 -31.22 14.56 9.52
CA GLU A 201 -32.08 13.95 10.53
C GLU A 201 -33.52 14.47 10.32
N ASP A 202 -34.44 13.58 9.94
CA ASP A 202 -35.90 13.74 10.06
C ASP A 202 -36.34 13.67 11.53
#